data_AF-A0A3D5GNU7-F1
#
_entry.id   AF-A0A3D5GNU7-F1
#
_cell.length_a   1.000
_cell.length_b   1.000
_cell.length_c   1.000
_cell.angle_alpha   90.00
_cell.angle_beta   90.00
_cell.angle_gamma   90.00
#
_symmetry.space_group_name_H-M   'P 1'
#
loop_
_entity.id
_entity.type
_entity.pdbx_description
1 polymer ?
#
loop_
_entity_poly.entity_id
_entity_poly.type
_entity_poly.pdbx_seq_one_letter_code
_entity_poly.pdbx_strand_id
1 'polypeptide(L)'
;MVVLLDDTGFAHLGCYGSSIDTPNIDRLAESGLRYTNFHTTALCSPTRACLLTGRNHHSVGMRAVSNFDSGYPHMRGYIAD
;
A
#
# COMPACT_ATOMS: atom_id res chain seq x y z
N MET A 1 -9.88 -10.62 -7.00
CA MET A 1 -8.57 -10.21 -7.55
C MET A 1 -8.13 -8.93 -6.86
N VAL A 2 -6.84 -8.76 -6.56
CA VAL A 2 -6.27 -7.53 -5.99
C VAL A 2 -5.17 -7.04 -6.91
N VAL A 3 -5.19 -5.75 -7.25
CA VAL A 3 -4.11 -5.07 -7.99
C VAL A 3 -3.51 -4.03 -7.05
N LEU A 4 -2.23 -4.18 -6.71
CA LEU A 4 -1.49 -3.24 -5.87
C LEU A 4 -0.39 -2.59 -6.71
N LEU A 5 -0.45 -1.27 -6.85
CA LEU A 5 0.56 -0.48 -7.55
C LEU A 5 1.69 -0.08 -6.60
N ASP A 6 2.91 0.02 -7.12
CA ASP A 6 4.09 0.48 -6.36
C ASP A 6 4.30 1.98 -6.61
N ASP A 7 4.61 2.73 -5.55
CA ASP A 7 4.94 4.17 -5.58
C ASP A 7 3.97 5.07 -6.36
N THR A 8 2.69 4.68 -6.42
CA THR A 8 1.65 5.45 -7.10
C THR A 8 1.01 6.46 -6.14
N GLY A 9 1.22 7.74 -6.40
CA GLY A 9 0.61 8.84 -5.65
C GLY A 9 -0.85 9.08 -6.02
N PHE A 10 -1.58 9.79 -5.15
CA PHE A 10 -3.00 10.09 -5.32
C PHE A 10 -3.31 10.78 -6.66
N ALA A 11 -2.49 11.76 -7.07
CA ALA A 11 -2.69 12.54 -8.30
C ALA A 11 -2.01 11.92 -9.55
N HIS A 12 -1.66 10.63 -9.53
CA HIS A 12 -1.07 9.94 -10.70
C HIS A 12 -2.10 9.26 -11.61
N LEU A 13 -3.38 9.24 -11.25
CA LEU A 13 -4.45 8.62 -12.05
C LEU A 13 -5.42 9.70 -12.54
N GLY A 14 -5.88 9.58 -13.80
CA GLY A 14 -6.77 10.55 -14.45
C GLY A 14 -8.06 10.78 -13.67
N CYS A 15 -8.65 9.71 -13.11
CA CYS A 15 -9.82 9.77 -12.24
C CYS A 15 -9.59 10.49 -10.90
N TYR A 16 -8.36 10.92 -10.57
CA TYR A 16 -8.04 11.81 -9.45
C TYR A 16 -7.43 13.15 -9.91
N GLY A 17 -7.53 13.49 -11.20
CA GLY A 17 -7.11 14.78 -11.76
C GLY A 17 -5.68 14.81 -12.32
N SER A 18 -5.07 13.65 -12.59
CA SER A 18 -3.75 13.58 -13.23
C SER A 18 -3.76 14.02 -14.69
N SER A 19 -2.61 14.45 -15.20
CA SER A 19 -2.34 14.63 -16.63
C SER A 19 -1.80 13.38 -17.32
N ILE A 20 -1.50 12.32 -16.57
CA ILE A 20 -1.07 11.03 -17.12
C ILE A 20 -2.28 10.32 -17.73
N ASP A 21 -2.12 9.79 -18.95
CA ASP A 21 -3.18 9.04 -19.63
C ASP A 21 -3.34 7.64 -19.01
N THR A 22 -4.44 7.44 -18.26
CA THR A 22 -4.73 6.17 -17.55
C THR A 22 -6.09 5.56 -17.93
N PRO A 23 -6.42 5.41 -19.22
CA PRO A 23 -7.79 5.19 -19.69
C PRO A 23 -8.40 3.87 -19.21
N ASN A 24 -7.57 2.87 -18.90
CA ASN A 24 -8.02 1.60 -18.34
C ASN A 24 -8.45 1.72 -16.88
N ILE A 25 -7.72 2.50 -16.08
CA ILE A 25 -8.03 2.74 -14.67
C ILE A 25 -9.23 3.68 -14.57
N ASP A 26 -9.31 4.68 -15.44
CA ASP A 26 -10.39 5.66 -15.43
C ASP A 26 -11.73 5.01 -15.74
N ARG A 27 -11.78 4.12 -16.75
CA ARG A 27 -12.98 3.32 -17.05
C ARG A 27 -13.39 2.40 -15.89
N LEU A 28 -12.43 1.85 -15.15
CA LEU A 28 -12.72 1.05 -13.96
C LEU A 28 -13.33 1.92 -12.86
N ALA A 29 -12.83 3.15 -12.68
CA ALA A 29 -13.39 4.10 -11.71
C ALA A 29 -14.80 4.58 -12.08
N GLU A 30 -15.10 4.77 -13.38
CA GLU A 30 -16.42 5.15 -13.88
C GLU A 30 -17.50 4.08 -13.67
N SER A 31 -17.11 2.81 -13.72
CA SER A 31 -18.01 1.65 -13.57
C SER A 31 -18.02 1.04 -12.17
N GLY A 32 -17.32 1.67 -11.22
CA GLY A 32 -17.07 1.13 -9.89
C GLY A 32 -17.20 2.15 -8.76
N LEU A 33 -16.53 1.87 -7.64
CA LEU A 33 -16.44 2.77 -6.49
C LEU A 33 -15.06 3.43 -6.45
N ARG A 34 -15.04 4.72 -6.07
CA ARG A 34 -13.83 5.52 -5.93
C ARG A 34 -13.71 6.02 -4.50
N TYR A 35 -12.52 5.87 -3.91
CA TYR A 35 -12.23 6.30 -2.54
C TYR A 35 -11.34 7.54 -2.54
N THR A 36 -11.78 8.62 -1.89
CA THR A 36 -11.01 9.86 -1.77
C THR A 36 -10.22 9.96 -0.47
N ASN A 37 -10.37 8.99 0.44
CA ASN A 37 -9.70 8.94 1.74
C ASN A 37 -9.24 7.52 2.09
N PHE A 38 -8.49 6.90 1.17
CA PHE A 38 -7.84 5.61 1.37
C PHE A 38 -6.39 5.83 1.83
N HIS A 39 -5.91 5.04 2.79
CA HIS A 39 -4.59 5.22 3.38
C HIS A 39 -3.75 3.94 3.29
N THR A 40 -2.45 4.13 3.06
CA THR A 40 -1.40 3.12 3.20
C THR A 40 -0.47 3.53 4.34
N THR A 41 0.53 2.70 4.64
CA THR A 41 1.67 3.15 5.43
C THR A 41 2.61 3.98 4.55
N ALA A 42 3.68 4.54 5.13
CA ALA A 42 4.66 5.33 4.41
C ALA A 42 5.62 4.53 3.50
N LEU A 43 5.63 3.18 3.59
CA LEU A 43 6.61 2.33 2.90
C LEU A 43 5.96 1.09 2.29
N CYS A 44 6.64 0.46 1.33
CA CYS A 44 6.15 -0.71 0.59
C CYS A 44 5.96 -1.95 1.49
N SER A 45 6.99 -2.41 2.19
CA SER A 45 6.91 -3.63 3.01
C SER A 45 5.88 -3.53 4.15
N PRO A 46 5.81 -2.43 4.93
CA PRO A 46 4.77 -2.29 5.95
C PRO A 46 3.35 -2.22 5.37
N THR A 47 3.14 -1.56 4.22
CA THR A 47 1.84 -1.54 3.52
C THR A 47 1.42 -2.93 3.06
N ARG A 48 2.36 -3.69 2.46
CA ARG A 48 2.11 -5.06 2.01
C ARG A 48 1.84 -5.99 3.19
N ALA A 49 2.54 -5.82 4.31
CA ALA A 49 2.28 -6.58 5.53
C ALA A 49 0.86 -6.30 6.08
N CYS A 50 0.42 -5.05 6.13
CA CYS A 50 -0.95 -4.70 6.53
C CYS A 50 -1.99 -5.35 5.60
N LEU A 51 -1.78 -5.28 4.28
CA LEU A 51 -2.69 -5.86 3.28
C LEU A 51 -2.81 -7.38 3.42
N LEU A 52 -1.69 -8.09 3.60
CA LEU A 52 -1.65 -9.55 3.65
C LEU A 52 -2.16 -10.13 4.97
N THR A 53 -2.05 -9.38 6.06
CA THR A 53 -2.36 -9.89 7.41
C THR A 53 -3.62 -9.29 8.01
N GLY A 54 -4.13 -8.18 7.48
CA GLY A 54 -5.21 -7.41 8.09
C GLY A 54 -4.85 -6.77 9.43
N ARG A 55 -3.55 -6.68 9.77
CA ARG A 55 -3.04 -6.17 11.04
C ARG A 55 -2.19 -4.91 10.83
N ASN A 56 -2.06 -4.10 11.87
CA ASN A 56 -1.10 -3.01 11.86
C ASN A 56 0.33 -3.55 11.69
N HIS A 57 1.15 -2.90 10.87
CA HIS A 57 2.51 -3.34 10.57
C HIS A 57 3.42 -3.46 11.81
N HIS A 58 3.16 -2.71 12.90
CA HIS A 58 3.87 -2.86 14.16
C HIS A 58 3.54 -4.18 14.87
N SER A 59 2.30 -4.66 14.78
CA SER A 59 1.86 -5.93 15.36
C SER A 59 2.43 -7.16 14.66
N VAL A 60 3.06 -6.98 13.49
CA VAL A 60 3.67 -8.04 12.69
C VAL A 60 5.17 -7.82 12.45
N GLY A 61 5.79 -6.95 13.26
CA GLY A 61 7.24 -6.74 13.22
C GLY A 61 7.76 -6.16 11.89
N MET A 62 6.95 -5.38 11.18
CA MET A 62 7.31 -4.77 9.89
C MET A 62 7.36 -3.24 10.00
N ARG A 63 8.33 -2.70 10.73
CA ARG A 63 8.51 -1.24 10.86
C ARG A 63 9.06 -0.59 9.58
N ALA A 64 9.92 -1.27 8.84
CA ALA A 64 10.69 -0.70 7.73
C ALA A 64 10.60 -1.59 6.48
N VAL A 65 11.39 -1.27 5.45
CA VAL A 65 11.57 -2.13 4.29
C VAL A 65 12.17 -3.48 4.71
N SER A 66 11.71 -4.57 4.10
CA SER A 66 12.01 -5.95 4.55
C SER A 66 13.48 -6.36 4.40
N ASN A 67 14.26 -5.60 3.63
CA ASN A 67 15.70 -5.79 3.47
C ASN A 67 16.53 -4.94 4.46
N PHE A 68 15.88 -4.20 5.37
CA PHE A 68 16.55 -3.39 6.38
C PHE A 68 16.32 -3.98 7.78
N ASP A 69 17.36 -4.60 8.33
CA ASP A 69 17.39 -5.09 9.73
C ASP A 69 18.44 -4.31 10.53
N SER A 70 18.00 -3.60 11.56
CA SER A 70 18.91 -2.93 12.50
C SER A 70 19.15 -3.73 13.79
N GLY A 71 18.75 -5.01 13.81
CA GLY A 71 18.94 -5.94 14.92
C GLY A 71 17.77 -5.99 15.91
N TYR A 72 16.77 -5.12 15.78
CA TYR A 72 15.62 -5.08 16.68
C TYR A 72 14.45 -5.95 16.18
N PRO A 73 13.69 -6.61 17.08
CA PRO A 73 12.62 -7.55 16.70
C PRO A 73 11.54 -6.95 15.78
N HIS A 74 11.26 -5.66 15.93
CA HIS A 74 10.19 -4.96 15.21
C HIS A 74 10.48 -4.69 13.71
N MET A 75 11.60 -5.20 13.17
CA MET A 75 11.95 -5.14 11.74
C MET A 75 12.19 -6.52 11.12
N ARG A 76 11.92 -7.61 11.85
CA ARG A 76 12.18 -8.97 11.37
C ARG A 76 10.98 -9.64 10.70
N GLY A 77 9.84 -8.95 10.60
CA GLY A 77 8.61 -9.49 10.02
C GLY A 77 8.03 -10.69 10.78
N TYR A 78 8.38 -10.82 12.07
CA TYR A 78 7.96 -11.91 12.93
C TYR A 78 6.76 -11.48 13.79
N ILE A 79 5.74 -12.33 13.85
CA ILE A 79 4.61 -12.18 14.77
C ILE A 79 4.97 -12.93 16.05
N ALA A 80 5.16 -12.22 17.15
CA ALA A 80 5.29 -12.87 18.45
C ALA A 80 3.91 -13.40 18.88
N ASP A 81 3.87 -14.68 19.25
CA ASP A 81 2.71 -15.33 19.87
C ASP A 81 2.45 -14.79 21.29
#